data_AF-A0A9E2SBF3-F1
#
_entry.id   AF-A0A9E2SBF3-F1
#
_cell.length_a   1.000
_cell.length_b   1.000
_cell.length_c   1.000
_cell.angle_alpha   90.00
_cell.angle_beta   90.00
_cell.angle_gamma   90.00
#
_symmetry.space_group_name_H-M   'P 1'
#
loop_
_entity.id
_entity.type
_entity.pdbx_description
1 polymer ?
#
loop_
_entity_poly.entity_id
_entity_poly.type
_entity_poly.pdbx_seq_one_letter_code
_entity_poly.pdbx_strand_id
1 'polypeptide(L)'
;MKSTLNVPAREIAGKFMFAVLVVVNFQQIKAQVASSNDLSIEGISNKSLSVIDEKYSSLNNRINKFLANELCKQQRLESRLQRKLAKKDSTAAYQTFAKSQQELERLKQLVNNPLNGKRISNYIPKLDSLQTASKFLTQGNLINSTQIDNVKRVSGDLQKLEGNFYSAEQIEAYLKQRKELLTAQLEKFGMTKEIANLKNQAYYYRQQIEEYKGIFNDQQKLEEKALSTLRQLPAFQKFLQHNSYLSELFPSPSGGSVGEASANSIPGLQTRTQVQQLLQERAGSALSTPSNATNAVANPLQQNISAAQGQVDQLRNKLSNIGNSSNIE
;
A
#
# COMPACT_ATOMS: atom_id res chain seq x y z
N MET A 1 50.30 -60.71 66.65
CA MET A 1 50.23 -60.32 65.23
C MET A 1 48.94 -59.55 65.02
N LYS A 2 49.09 -58.23 64.83
CA LYS A 2 48.02 -57.26 64.50
C LYS A 2 48.01 -57.09 62.98
N SER A 3 46.83 -56.98 62.39
CA SER A 3 46.60 -56.28 61.11
C SER A 3 45.10 -56.03 60.96
N THR A 4 44.51 -55.09 61.72
CA THR A 4 44.23 -53.70 61.31
C THR A 4 43.66 -53.56 59.90
N LEU A 5 42.34 -53.29 59.88
CA LEU A 5 41.62 -52.57 58.84
C LEU A 5 42.46 -51.38 58.33
N ASN A 6 42.68 -51.33 57.02
CA ASN A 6 42.99 -50.08 56.33
C ASN A 6 42.48 -50.20 54.90
N VAL A 7 41.22 -49.80 54.69
CA VAL A 7 40.67 -49.61 53.35
C VAL A 7 40.99 -48.17 52.92
N PRO A 8 41.71 -47.95 51.82
CA PRO A 8 42.09 -46.61 51.38
C PRO A 8 40.89 -45.81 50.88
N ALA A 9 40.60 -44.71 51.57
CA ALA A 9 39.60 -43.70 51.24
C ALA A 9 39.99 -42.86 49.99
N ARG A 10 40.26 -43.49 48.84
CA ARG A 10 40.66 -42.78 47.61
C ARG A 10 39.97 -43.19 46.31
N GLU A 11 38.86 -43.94 46.39
CA GLU A 11 38.09 -44.30 45.18
C GLU A 11 36.65 -43.74 45.11
N ILE A 12 36.24 -42.92 46.09
CA ILE A 12 34.90 -42.29 46.09
C ILE A 12 34.99 -40.78 45.75
N ALA A 13 36.18 -40.18 45.81
CA ALA A 13 36.39 -38.78 45.43
C ALA A 13 36.50 -38.56 43.90
N GLY A 14 36.74 -39.62 43.10
CA GLY A 14 36.87 -39.52 41.65
C GLY A 14 35.55 -39.53 40.86
N LYS A 15 34.43 -39.88 41.50
CA LYS A 15 33.10 -39.91 40.84
C LYS A 15 32.17 -38.77 41.26
N PHE A 16 32.46 -38.07 42.35
CA PHE A 16 31.76 -36.82 42.69
C PHE A 16 32.35 -35.58 42.03
N MET A 17 33.62 -35.63 41.60
CA MET A 17 34.25 -34.58 40.77
C MET A 17 34.07 -34.82 39.26
N PHE A 18 33.07 -35.61 38.87
CA PHE A 18 32.59 -35.70 37.47
C PHE A 18 31.11 -35.33 37.34
N ALA A 19 30.38 -35.23 38.46
CA ALA A 19 28.97 -34.81 38.49
C ALA A 19 28.78 -33.31 38.77
N VAL A 20 29.80 -32.60 39.28
CA VAL A 20 29.76 -31.13 39.48
C VAL A 20 30.35 -30.35 38.30
N LEU A 21 31.09 -31.00 37.40
CA LEU A 21 31.58 -30.39 36.16
C LEU A 21 30.53 -30.35 35.03
N VAL A 22 29.35 -30.94 35.28
CA VAL A 22 28.20 -30.97 34.35
C VAL A 22 27.10 -29.94 34.72
N VAL A 23 27.22 -29.24 35.85
CA VAL A 23 26.20 -28.26 36.30
C VAL A 23 26.70 -26.79 36.31
N VAL A 24 27.99 -26.53 36.03
CA VAL A 24 28.53 -25.15 35.92
C VAL A 24 28.81 -24.72 34.47
N ASN A 25 28.52 -25.55 33.46
CA ASN A 25 28.65 -25.19 32.05
C ASN A 25 27.32 -24.84 31.34
N PHE A 26 26.30 -24.37 32.08
CA PHE A 26 25.00 -24.01 31.51
C PHE A 26 24.64 -22.51 31.56
N GLN A 27 25.58 -21.61 31.86
CA GLN A 27 25.31 -20.17 31.90
C GLN A 27 26.35 -19.24 31.22
N GLN A 28 27.30 -19.75 30.42
CA GLN A 28 28.17 -18.89 29.61
C GLN A 28 28.51 -19.47 28.22
N ILE A 29 27.49 -19.87 27.43
CA ILE A 29 27.59 -19.83 25.95
C ILE A 29 26.24 -19.36 25.38
N LYS A 30 25.88 -18.10 25.68
CA LYS A 30 25.00 -17.27 24.84
C LYS A 30 25.80 -16.06 24.35
N ALA A 31 26.93 -16.33 23.71
CA ALA A 31 27.71 -15.33 22.99
C ALA A 31 28.65 -16.04 22.00
N GLN A 32 28.12 -17.02 21.27
CA GLN A 32 28.77 -17.47 20.05
C GLN A 32 28.01 -16.83 18.92
N VAL A 33 28.69 -15.87 18.29
CA VAL A 33 28.37 -15.29 16.98
C VAL A 33 27.73 -16.39 16.14
N ALA A 34 26.44 -16.24 15.85
CA ALA A 34 25.78 -17.02 14.82
C ALA A 34 26.52 -16.70 13.52
N SER A 35 27.46 -17.56 13.19
CA SER A 35 28.23 -17.54 11.95
C SER A 35 27.27 -17.44 10.78
N SER A 36 27.51 -16.43 9.97
CA SER A 36 26.61 -15.83 8.98
C SER A 36 26.29 -16.68 7.74
N ASN A 37 26.38 -18.01 7.78
CA ASN A 37 26.41 -18.83 6.56
C ASN A 37 25.48 -20.07 6.53
N ASP A 38 24.53 -20.24 7.45
CA ASP A 38 23.62 -21.41 7.38
C ASP A 38 22.14 -21.12 7.71
N LEU A 39 21.66 -19.94 7.29
CA LEU A 39 20.23 -19.61 7.32
C LEU A 39 19.62 -19.84 5.92
N SER A 40 19.74 -21.08 5.41
CA SER A 40 18.96 -21.48 4.24
C SER A 40 17.48 -21.48 4.63
N ILE A 41 16.69 -20.56 4.09
CA ILE A 41 15.26 -20.46 4.40
C ILE A 41 14.53 -21.65 3.76
N GLU A 42 14.31 -22.71 4.54
CA GLU A 42 13.46 -23.85 4.17
C GLU A 42 12.04 -23.34 3.81
N GLY A 43 11.73 -23.32 2.52
CA GLY A 43 10.42 -22.88 2.01
C GLY A 43 10.48 -22.00 0.76
N ILE A 44 11.61 -21.36 0.48
CA ILE A 44 11.80 -20.52 -0.70
C ILE A 44 12.49 -21.34 -1.80
N SER A 45 11.74 -22.20 -2.47
CA SER A 45 12.29 -22.97 -3.61
C SER A 45 12.28 -22.16 -4.90
N ASN A 46 13.20 -22.48 -5.84
CA ASN A 46 13.20 -21.88 -7.18
C ASN A 46 11.86 -22.11 -7.90
N LYS A 47 11.23 -23.28 -7.71
CA LYS A 47 9.91 -23.58 -8.27
C LYS A 47 8.83 -22.65 -7.71
N SER A 48 8.82 -22.44 -6.39
CA SER A 48 7.88 -21.52 -5.74
C SER A 48 8.05 -20.10 -6.24
N LEU A 49 9.28 -19.63 -6.38
CA LEU A 49 9.58 -18.29 -6.90
C LEU A 49 9.15 -18.15 -8.37
N SER A 50 9.37 -19.16 -9.23
CA SER A 50 8.91 -19.15 -10.62
C SER A 50 7.38 -19.06 -10.72
N VAL A 51 6.65 -19.81 -9.89
CA VAL A 51 5.17 -19.74 -9.87
C VAL A 51 4.69 -18.36 -9.45
N ILE A 52 5.35 -17.74 -8.47
CA ILE A 52 5.03 -16.38 -8.01
C ILE A 52 5.35 -15.34 -9.10
N ASP A 53 6.49 -15.48 -9.79
CA ASP A 53 6.92 -14.65 -10.92
C ASP A 53 5.90 -14.70 -12.06
N GLU A 54 5.57 -15.90 -12.54
CA GLU A 54 4.58 -16.11 -13.61
C GLU A 54 3.21 -15.51 -13.26
N LYS A 55 2.79 -15.65 -12.01
CA LYS A 55 1.53 -15.07 -11.53
C LYS A 55 1.54 -13.55 -11.63
N TYR A 56 2.55 -12.89 -11.09
CA TYR A 56 2.60 -11.41 -11.11
C TYR A 56 2.81 -10.86 -12.52
N SER A 57 3.63 -11.52 -13.33
CA SER A 57 3.76 -11.21 -14.75
C SER A 57 2.41 -11.31 -15.48
N SER A 58 1.66 -12.41 -15.28
CA SER A 58 0.34 -12.60 -15.87
C SER A 58 -0.68 -11.55 -15.40
N LEU A 59 -0.69 -11.24 -14.10
CA LEU A 59 -1.57 -10.20 -13.53
C LEU A 59 -1.23 -8.82 -14.11
N ASN A 60 0.05 -8.47 -14.19
CA ASN A 60 0.52 -7.24 -14.82
C ASN A 60 0.03 -7.14 -16.28
N ASN A 61 0.20 -8.20 -17.06
CA ASN A 61 -0.24 -8.22 -18.45
C ASN A 61 -1.76 -8.04 -18.59
N ARG A 62 -2.55 -8.68 -17.72
CA ARG A 62 -4.02 -8.56 -17.70
C ARG A 62 -4.45 -7.13 -17.37
N ILE A 63 -3.90 -6.54 -16.31
CA ILE A 63 -4.23 -5.17 -15.91
C ILE A 63 -3.81 -4.20 -17.01
N ASN A 64 -2.58 -4.28 -17.50
CA ASN A 64 -2.07 -3.39 -18.52
C ASN A 64 -2.92 -3.42 -19.80
N LYS A 65 -3.24 -4.63 -20.29
CA LYS A 65 -4.13 -4.82 -21.44
C LYS A 65 -5.51 -4.24 -21.19
N PHE A 66 -6.07 -4.44 -19.98
CA PHE A 66 -7.35 -3.85 -19.60
C PHE A 66 -7.30 -2.31 -19.64
N LEU A 67 -6.31 -1.69 -19.02
CA LEU A 67 -6.15 -0.23 -19.00
C LEU A 67 -6.01 0.35 -20.42
N ALA A 68 -5.17 -0.26 -21.25
CA ALA A 68 -4.99 0.14 -22.64
C ALA A 68 -6.29 0.05 -23.46
N ASN A 69 -7.03 -1.05 -23.28
CA ASN A 69 -8.32 -1.23 -23.93
C ASN A 69 -9.35 -0.19 -23.47
N GLU A 70 -9.37 0.14 -22.17
CA GLU A 70 -10.31 1.11 -21.65
C GLU A 70 -10.05 2.52 -22.18
N LEU A 71 -8.78 2.94 -22.25
CA LEU A 71 -8.42 4.22 -22.87
C LEU A 71 -8.79 4.26 -24.36
N CYS A 72 -8.65 3.14 -25.08
CA CYS A 72 -9.09 3.05 -26.48
C CYS A 72 -10.61 3.18 -26.60
N LYS A 73 -11.38 2.51 -25.74
CA LYS A 73 -12.84 2.64 -25.70
C LYS A 73 -13.26 4.08 -25.40
N GLN A 74 -12.64 4.71 -24.40
CA GLN A 74 -12.89 6.09 -24.03
C GLN A 74 -12.63 7.04 -25.19
N GLN A 75 -11.49 6.92 -25.87
CA GLN A 75 -11.18 7.74 -27.04
C GLN A 75 -12.23 7.61 -28.15
N ARG A 76 -12.66 6.38 -28.46
CA ARG A 76 -13.68 6.11 -29.47
C ARG A 76 -15.04 6.68 -29.06
N LEU A 77 -15.41 6.52 -27.79
CA LEU A 77 -16.64 7.07 -27.24
C LEU A 77 -16.64 8.59 -27.37
N GLU A 78 -15.57 9.25 -26.94
CA GLU A 78 -15.48 10.71 -26.98
C GLU A 78 -15.47 11.25 -28.40
N SER A 79 -14.78 10.61 -29.34
CA SER A 79 -14.83 10.99 -30.75
C SER A 79 -16.24 10.89 -31.33
N ARG A 80 -17.02 9.86 -30.94
CA ARG A 80 -18.42 9.72 -31.34
C ARG A 80 -19.30 10.80 -30.71
N LEU A 81 -19.09 11.11 -29.43
CA LEU A 81 -19.82 12.17 -28.74
C LEU A 81 -19.54 13.55 -29.34
N GLN A 82 -18.27 13.86 -29.61
CA GLN A 82 -17.86 15.11 -30.24
C GLN A 82 -18.56 15.30 -31.59
N ARG A 83 -18.58 14.27 -32.45
CA ARG A 83 -19.29 14.32 -33.74
C ARG A 83 -20.79 14.52 -33.58
N LYS A 84 -21.42 13.86 -32.60
CA LYS A 84 -22.86 14.00 -32.34
C LYS A 84 -23.21 15.38 -31.78
N LEU A 85 -22.38 15.88 -30.87
CA LEU A 85 -22.56 17.20 -30.27
C LEU A 85 -22.32 18.30 -31.30
N ALA A 86 -21.30 18.18 -32.16
CA ALA A 86 -21.00 19.17 -33.18
C ALA A 86 -22.15 19.35 -34.20
N LYS A 87 -22.93 18.30 -34.47
CA LYS A 87 -24.15 18.40 -35.30
C LYS A 87 -25.25 19.25 -34.66
N LYS A 88 -25.24 19.40 -33.33
CA LYS A 88 -26.21 20.19 -32.57
C LYS A 88 -25.64 21.58 -32.26
N ASP A 89 -24.38 21.63 -31.83
CA ASP A 89 -23.62 22.83 -31.50
C ASP A 89 -22.12 22.55 -31.64
N SER A 90 -21.53 23.08 -32.71
CA SER A 90 -20.10 22.95 -33.02
C SER A 90 -19.20 23.66 -31.99
N THR A 91 -19.65 24.78 -31.44
CA THR A 91 -18.88 25.56 -30.47
C THR A 91 -18.81 24.84 -29.13
N ALA A 92 -19.95 24.35 -28.64
CA ALA A 92 -20.02 23.54 -27.43
C ALA A 92 -19.20 22.24 -27.57
N ALA A 93 -19.24 21.61 -28.75
CA ALA A 93 -18.41 20.43 -29.03
C ALA A 93 -16.91 20.75 -28.98
N TYR A 94 -16.46 21.83 -29.61
CA TYR A 94 -15.06 22.23 -29.56
C TYR A 94 -14.61 22.48 -28.12
N GLN A 95 -15.34 23.31 -27.37
CA GLN A 95 -15.02 23.65 -25.98
C GLN A 95 -14.97 22.43 -25.06
N THR A 96 -15.91 21.48 -25.22
CA THR A 96 -16.03 20.30 -24.35
C THR A 96 -14.90 19.27 -24.57
N PHE A 97 -14.36 19.20 -25.79
CA PHE A 97 -13.42 18.14 -26.19
C PHE A 97 -11.99 18.63 -26.48
N ALA A 98 -11.74 19.95 -26.53
CA ALA A 98 -10.44 20.53 -26.93
C ALA A 98 -9.21 19.93 -26.22
N LYS A 99 -9.28 19.69 -24.90
CA LYS A 99 -8.15 19.16 -24.12
C LYS A 99 -8.16 17.63 -23.96
N SER A 100 -9.22 16.96 -24.40
CA SER A 100 -9.42 15.56 -24.03
C SER A 100 -8.43 14.62 -24.71
N GLN A 101 -8.09 14.91 -25.96
CA GLN A 101 -7.15 14.09 -26.72
C GLN A 101 -5.75 14.10 -26.08
N GLN A 102 -5.27 15.28 -25.64
CA GLN A 102 -3.98 15.40 -24.98
C GLN A 102 -3.92 14.59 -23.67
N GLU A 103 -4.96 14.66 -22.84
CA GLU A 103 -5.01 13.88 -21.60
C GLU A 103 -5.09 12.37 -21.85
N LEU A 104 -5.84 11.93 -22.86
CA LEU A 104 -5.87 10.52 -23.24
C LEU A 104 -4.51 10.00 -23.70
N GLU A 105 -3.76 10.78 -24.48
CA GLU A 105 -2.39 10.41 -24.88
C GLU A 105 -1.44 10.37 -23.68
N ARG A 106 -1.54 11.33 -22.75
CA ARG A 106 -0.78 11.31 -21.49
C ARG A 106 -1.06 10.04 -20.67
N LEU A 107 -2.33 9.65 -20.56
CA LEU A 107 -2.74 8.44 -19.84
C LEU A 107 -2.26 7.16 -20.55
N LYS A 108 -2.26 7.12 -21.89
CA LYS A 108 -1.70 5.99 -22.64
C LYS A 108 -0.20 5.84 -22.41
N GLN A 109 0.54 6.95 -22.41
CA GLN A 109 1.97 6.95 -22.09
C GLN A 109 2.22 6.41 -20.68
N LEU A 110 1.37 6.79 -19.71
CA LEU A 110 1.43 6.29 -18.34
C LEU A 110 1.14 4.78 -18.24
N VAL A 111 0.22 4.25 -19.05
CA VAL A 111 -0.03 2.79 -19.12
C VAL A 111 1.13 2.05 -19.77
N ASN A 112 1.73 2.61 -20.81
CA ASN A 112 2.87 1.97 -21.50
C ASN A 112 4.16 2.02 -20.66
N ASN A 113 4.33 3.09 -19.88
CA ASN A 113 5.48 3.31 -19.01
C ASN A 113 4.99 3.63 -17.59
N PRO A 114 4.49 2.62 -16.84
CA PRO A 114 4.01 2.83 -15.50
C PRO A 114 5.15 3.36 -14.62
N LEU A 115 4.84 4.39 -13.84
CA LEU A 115 5.84 5.03 -12.98
C LEU A 115 6.19 4.10 -11.81
N ASN A 116 7.44 3.66 -11.76
CA ASN A 116 7.95 2.89 -10.62
C ASN A 116 8.11 3.82 -9.40
N GLY A 117 7.70 3.34 -8.22
CA GLY A 117 7.84 4.08 -6.96
C GLY A 117 6.85 5.23 -6.76
N LYS A 118 5.86 5.40 -7.65
CA LYS A 118 4.70 6.25 -7.35
C LYS A 118 3.72 5.47 -6.48
N ARG A 119 3.40 6.06 -5.33
CA ARG A 119 2.52 5.44 -4.35
C ARG A 119 1.08 5.53 -4.81
N ILE A 120 0.39 4.40 -4.69
CA ILE A 120 -1.06 4.31 -4.79
C ILE A 120 -1.71 5.01 -3.60
N SER A 121 -2.87 5.63 -3.83
CA SER A 121 -3.58 6.39 -2.81
C SER A 121 -4.03 5.53 -1.62
N ASN A 122 -4.36 4.27 -1.88
CA ASN A 122 -4.79 3.31 -0.87
C ASN A 122 -3.67 2.33 -0.55
N TYR A 123 -3.28 2.26 0.73
CA TYR A 123 -2.28 1.32 1.19
C TYR A 123 -2.70 -0.14 0.91
N ILE A 124 -1.79 -0.92 0.33
CA ILE A 124 -1.96 -2.36 0.14
C ILE A 124 -0.93 -3.12 1.00
N PRO A 125 -1.33 -3.66 2.18
CA PRO A 125 -0.39 -4.27 3.14
C PRO A 125 0.43 -5.43 2.58
N LYS A 126 -0.20 -6.25 1.73
CA LYS A 126 0.45 -7.41 1.11
C LYS A 126 1.55 -6.99 0.14
N LEU A 127 1.31 -5.95 -0.66
CA LEU A 127 2.28 -5.41 -1.61
C LEU A 127 3.52 -4.89 -0.89
N ASP A 128 3.32 -4.11 0.17
CA ASP A 128 4.40 -3.58 1.00
C ASP A 128 5.21 -4.71 1.65
N SER A 129 4.53 -5.67 2.28
CA SER A 129 5.19 -6.84 2.89
C SER A 129 6.04 -7.62 1.90
N LEU A 130 5.53 -7.87 0.68
CA LEU A 130 6.22 -8.62 -0.36
C LEU A 130 7.39 -7.83 -0.99
N GLN A 131 7.23 -6.52 -1.18
CA GLN A 131 8.32 -5.66 -1.65
C GLN A 131 9.45 -5.60 -0.60
N THR A 132 9.12 -5.45 0.67
CA THR A 132 10.13 -5.41 1.75
C THR A 132 10.77 -6.78 1.98
N ALA A 133 10.01 -7.87 1.87
CA ALA A 133 10.56 -9.23 1.86
C ALA A 133 11.53 -9.45 0.70
N SER A 134 11.18 -9.03 -0.51
CA SER A 134 12.07 -9.14 -1.68
C SER A 134 13.36 -8.34 -1.49
N LYS A 135 13.28 -7.12 -0.94
CA LYS A 135 14.47 -6.31 -0.59
C LYS A 135 15.36 -7.00 0.45
N PHE A 136 14.76 -7.50 1.53
CA PHE A 136 15.50 -8.22 2.56
C PHE A 136 16.24 -9.44 2.01
N LEU A 137 15.55 -10.25 1.20
CA LEU A 137 16.10 -11.46 0.58
C LEU A 137 17.22 -11.17 -0.42
N THR A 138 17.15 -10.05 -1.14
CA THR A 138 18.17 -9.68 -2.15
C THR A 138 19.38 -8.98 -1.54
N GLN A 139 19.23 -8.34 -0.39
CA GLN A 139 20.32 -7.67 0.33
C GLN A 139 21.02 -8.61 1.33
N GLY A 140 20.34 -9.66 1.80
CA GLY A 140 20.91 -10.66 2.68
C GLY A 140 21.60 -11.80 1.92
N ASN A 141 22.68 -12.35 2.48
CA ASN A 141 23.31 -13.58 1.99
C ASN A 141 22.51 -14.85 2.39
N LEU A 142 21.18 -14.78 2.37
CA LEU A 142 20.27 -15.81 2.90
C LEU A 142 19.82 -16.83 1.83
N ILE A 143 20.06 -16.53 0.56
CA ILE A 143 19.60 -17.31 -0.59
C ILE A 143 20.71 -17.38 -1.64
N ASN A 144 20.71 -18.41 -2.47
CA ASN A 144 21.70 -18.61 -3.54
C ASN A 144 21.49 -17.64 -4.72
N SER A 145 22.49 -17.54 -5.61
CA SER A 145 22.46 -16.61 -6.75
C SER A 145 21.23 -16.78 -7.66
N THR A 146 20.83 -18.02 -7.97
CA THR A 146 19.64 -18.29 -8.79
C THR A 146 18.36 -17.82 -8.10
N GLN A 147 18.24 -18.03 -6.78
CA GLN A 147 17.13 -17.51 -6.00
C GLN A 147 17.12 -15.98 -5.98
N ILE A 148 18.28 -15.33 -5.86
CA ILE A 148 18.40 -13.86 -5.93
C ILE A 148 17.84 -13.33 -7.24
N ASP A 149 18.19 -13.94 -8.37
CA ASP A 149 17.68 -13.51 -9.67
C ASP A 149 16.16 -13.69 -9.79
N ASN A 150 15.64 -14.79 -9.27
CA ASN A 150 14.19 -15.03 -9.22
C ASN A 150 13.47 -14.01 -8.33
N VAL A 151 14.02 -13.68 -7.16
CA VAL A 151 13.46 -12.65 -6.26
C VAL A 151 13.53 -11.26 -6.90
N LYS A 152 14.60 -10.94 -7.64
CA LYS A 152 14.68 -9.67 -8.38
C LYS A 152 13.58 -9.54 -9.43
N ARG A 153 13.26 -10.63 -10.15
CA ARG A 153 12.15 -10.63 -11.12
C ARG A 153 10.80 -10.42 -10.44
N VAL A 154 10.52 -11.17 -9.37
CA VAL A 154 9.32 -10.97 -8.55
C VAL A 154 9.23 -9.54 -8.03
N SER A 155 10.34 -8.99 -7.52
CA SER A 155 10.40 -7.60 -7.06
C SER A 155 10.08 -6.60 -8.18
N GLY A 156 10.62 -6.81 -9.38
CA GLY A 156 10.33 -5.98 -10.54
C GLY A 156 8.86 -6.06 -10.96
N ASP A 157 8.26 -7.24 -10.90
CA ASP A 157 6.85 -7.42 -11.23
C ASP A 157 5.91 -6.83 -10.16
N LEU A 158 6.29 -6.86 -8.88
CA LEU A 158 5.57 -6.14 -7.82
C LEU A 158 5.65 -4.62 -8.01
N GLN A 159 6.78 -4.09 -8.47
CA GLN A 159 6.92 -2.65 -8.80
C GLN A 159 6.07 -2.26 -10.00
N LYS A 160 6.07 -3.06 -11.07
CA LYS A 160 5.18 -2.86 -12.23
C LYS A 160 3.71 -2.90 -11.81
N LEU A 161 3.36 -3.79 -10.88
CA LEU A 161 2.00 -3.94 -10.39
C LEU A 161 1.56 -2.70 -9.60
N GLU A 162 2.42 -2.17 -8.72
CA GLU A 162 2.20 -0.89 -8.04
C GLU A 162 1.97 0.24 -9.06
N GLY A 163 2.84 0.33 -10.08
CA GLY A 163 2.72 1.31 -11.15
C GLY A 163 1.43 1.15 -11.99
N ASN A 164 1.00 -0.09 -12.26
CA ASN A 164 -0.25 -0.37 -12.95
C ASN A 164 -1.48 0.04 -12.13
N PHE A 165 -1.48 -0.21 -10.82
CA PHE A 165 -2.56 0.27 -9.94
C PHE A 165 -2.57 1.79 -9.83
N TYR A 166 -1.41 2.43 -9.77
CA TYR A 166 -1.32 3.90 -9.84
C TYR A 166 -1.92 4.43 -11.15
N SER A 167 -1.54 3.87 -12.29
CA SER A 167 -2.14 4.20 -13.59
C SER A 167 -3.66 4.00 -13.59
N ALA A 168 -4.14 2.94 -12.95
CA ALA A 168 -5.57 2.68 -12.82
C ALA A 168 -6.30 3.77 -12.02
N GLU A 169 -5.72 4.27 -10.92
CA GLU A 169 -6.29 5.37 -10.15
C GLU A 169 -6.34 6.68 -10.96
N GLN A 170 -5.29 6.97 -11.74
CA GLN A 170 -5.25 8.16 -12.61
C GLN A 170 -6.33 8.10 -13.70
N ILE A 171 -6.55 6.92 -14.29
CA ILE A 171 -7.60 6.71 -15.27
C ILE A 171 -8.98 6.79 -14.60
N GLU A 172 -9.16 6.26 -13.39
CA GLU A 172 -10.42 6.36 -12.66
C GLU A 172 -10.81 7.82 -12.42
N ALA A 173 -9.86 8.63 -11.94
CA ALA A 173 -10.05 10.05 -11.69
C ALA A 173 -10.46 10.78 -12.98
N TYR A 174 -9.76 10.50 -14.09
CA TYR A 174 -10.10 11.06 -15.39
C TYR A 174 -11.51 10.65 -15.85
N LEU A 175 -11.86 9.36 -15.79
CA LEU A 175 -13.18 8.86 -16.19
C LEU A 175 -14.30 9.47 -15.33
N LYS A 176 -14.07 9.65 -14.03
CA LYS A 176 -15.01 10.33 -13.14
C LYS A 176 -15.23 11.77 -13.56
N GLN A 177 -14.16 12.54 -13.75
CA GLN A 177 -14.22 13.94 -14.19
C GLN A 177 -14.93 14.06 -15.56
N ARG A 178 -14.57 13.21 -16.52
CA ARG A 178 -15.18 13.21 -17.86
C ARG A 178 -16.65 12.84 -17.81
N LYS A 179 -17.03 11.83 -17.02
CA LYS A 179 -18.44 11.46 -16.82
C LYS A 179 -19.25 12.66 -16.31
N GLU A 180 -18.76 13.37 -15.29
CA GLU A 180 -19.45 14.53 -14.72
C GLU A 180 -19.58 15.67 -15.73
N LEU A 181 -18.46 16.07 -16.35
CA LEU A 181 -18.44 17.16 -17.34
C LEU A 181 -19.31 16.84 -18.56
N LEU A 182 -19.18 15.64 -19.13
CA LEU A 182 -19.96 15.25 -20.30
C LEU A 182 -21.44 15.11 -19.96
N THR A 183 -21.79 14.62 -18.77
CA THR A 183 -23.20 14.58 -18.35
C THR A 183 -23.81 15.98 -18.34
N ALA A 184 -23.16 16.93 -17.67
CA ALA A 184 -23.65 18.31 -17.57
C ALA A 184 -23.78 19.01 -18.93
N GLN A 185 -22.89 18.72 -19.88
CA GLN A 185 -22.99 19.31 -21.23
C GLN A 185 -24.05 18.61 -22.08
N LEU A 186 -24.09 17.28 -22.07
CA LEU A 186 -24.97 16.49 -22.94
C LEU A 186 -26.45 16.55 -22.53
N GLU A 187 -26.75 16.81 -21.25
CA GLU A 187 -28.12 16.96 -20.75
C GLU A 187 -28.85 18.11 -21.46
N LYS A 188 -28.16 19.23 -21.70
CA LYS A 188 -28.68 20.42 -22.42
C LYS A 188 -29.17 20.09 -23.83
N PHE A 189 -28.68 19.01 -24.43
CA PHE A 189 -28.95 18.61 -25.80
C PHE A 189 -29.83 17.36 -25.91
N GLY A 190 -30.38 16.88 -24.78
CA GLY A 190 -31.25 15.70 -24.71
C GLY A 190 -30.56 14.38 -25.03
N MET A 191 -29.24 14.29 -24.87
CA MET A 191 -28.43 13.11 -25.23
C MET A 191 -28.39 12.06 -24.10
N THR A 192 -29.58 11.66 -23.63
CA THR A 192 -29.78 10.80 -22.46
C THR A 192 -29.19 9.39 -22.62
N LYS A 193 -29.23 8.83 -23.83
CA LYS A 193 -28.63 7.51 -24.14
C LYS A 193 -27.11 7.55 -24.01
N GLU A 194 -26.48 8.61 -24.50
CA GLU A 194 -25.04 8.83 -24.39
C GLU A 194 -24.59 8.99 -22.93
N ILE A 195 -25.38 9.70 -22.13
CA ILE A 195 -25.14 9.87 -20.69
C ILE A 195 -25.20 8.51 -19.96
N ALA A 196 -26.18 7.66 -20.28
CA ALA A 196 -26.27 6.32 -19.69
C ALA A 196 -25.03 5.47 -20.01
N ASN A 197 -24.52 5.54 -21.24
CA ASN A 197 -23.31 4.82 -21.65
C ASN A 197 -22.07 5.28 -20.86
N LEU A 198 -21.92 6.59 -20.62
CA LEU A 198 -20.83 7.14 -19.81
C LEU A 198 -20.87 6.63 -18.36
N LYS A 199 -22.07 6.59 -17.75
CA LYS A 199 -22.26 6.08 -16.39
C LYS A 199 -21.89 4.61 -16.29
N ASN A 200 -22.33 3.80 -17.26
CA ASN A 200 -22.02 2.37 -17.32
C ASN A 200 -20.52 2.13 -17.46
N GLN A 201 -19.84 2.84 -18.35
CA GLN A 201 -18.40 2.68 -18.56
C GLN A 201 -17.61 2.97 -17.28
N ALA A 202 -17.89 4.08 -16.60
CA ALA A 202 -17.23 4.42 -15.34
C ALA A 202 -17.51 3.39 -14.24
N TYR A 203 -18.73 2.84 -14.18
CA TYR A 203 -19.10 1.79 -13.23
C TYR A 203 -18.32 0.49 -13.48
N TYR A 204 -18.32 -0.03 -14.72
CA TYR A 204 -17.63 -1.26 -15.07
C TYR A 204 -16.12 -1.15 -14.91
N TYR A 205 -15.56 0.02 -15.23
CA TYR A 205 -14.15 0.28 -15.02
C TYR A 205 -13.76 0.10 -13.55
N ARG A 206 -14.46 0.80 -12.64
CA ARG A 206 -14.20 0.70 -11.20
C ARG A 206 -14.37 -0.72 -10.70
N GLN A 207 -15.44 -1.40 -11.10
CA GLN A 207 -15.68 -2.79 -10.71
C GLN A 207 -14.52 -3.71 -11.11
N GLN A 208 -14.01 -3.56 -12.33
CA GLN A 208 -12.90 -4.38 -12.82
C GLN A 208 -11.59 -4.12 -12.07
N ILE A 209 -11.33 -2.86 -11.68
CA ILE A 209 -10.15 -2.53 -10.86
C ILE A 209 -10.25 -3.15 -9.48
N GLU A 210 -11.43 -3.12 -8.85
CA GLU A 210 -11.65 -3.79 -7.57
C GLU A 210 -11.50 -5.32 -7.68
N GLU A 211 -11.93 -5.92 -8.79
CA GLU A 211 -11.69 -7.34 -9.07
C GLU A 211 -10.18 -7.66 -9.13
N TYR A 212 -9.38 -6.85 -9.83
CA TYR A 212 -7.93 -7.04 -9.89
C TYR A 212 -7.24 -6.86 -8.53
N LYS A 213 -7.70 -5.89 -7.72
CA LYS A 213 -7.25 -5.75 -6.33
C LYS A 213 -7.62 -6.99 -5.50
N GLY A 214 -8.82 -7.53 -5.71
CA GLY A 214 -9.26 -8.79 -5.12
C GLY A 214 -8.35 -9.96 -5.49
N ILE A 215 -8.06 -10.15 -6.77
CA ILE A 215 -7.15 -11.20 -7.26
C ILE A 215 -5.74 -11.07 -6.67
N PHE A 216 -5.25 -9.83 -6.52
CA PHE A 216 -3.96 -9.58 -5.87
C PHE A 216 -3.98 -9.95 -4.38
N ASN A 217 -5.05 -9.55 -3.68
CA ASN A 217 -5.22 -9.79 -2.25
C ASN A 217 -5.57 -11.24 -1.91
N ASP A 218 -6.07 -12.02 -2.86
CA ASP A 218 -6.41 -13.42 -2.63
C ASP A 218 -5.22 -14.20 -2.04
N GLN A 219 -5.50 -14.88 -0.93
CA GLN A 219 -4.51 -15.49 -0.05
C GLN A 219 -3.91 -16.71 -0.73
N GLN A 220 -2.67 -16.57 -1.20
CA GLN A 220 -1.94 -17.72 -1.72
C GLN A 220 -1.01 -18.30 -0.68
N LYS A 221 -1.24 -19.58 -0.38
CA LYS A 221 -0.52 -20.37 0.64
C LYS A 221 1.00 -20.29 0.49
N LEU A 222 1.53 -20.14 -0.73
CA LEU A 222 2.97 -20.05 -0.99
C LEU A 222 3.57 -18.71 -0.51
N GLU A 223 2.92 -17.60 -0.84
CA GLU A 223 3.35 -16.25 -0.43
C GLU A 223 3.23 -16.10 1.08
N GLU A 224 2.12 -16.55 1.66
CA GLU A 224 1.91 -16.47 3.11
C GLU A 224 2.90 -17.36 3.85
N LYS A 225 3.18 -18.57 3.35
CA LYS A 225 4.20 -19.44 3.95
C LYS A 225 5.57 -18.75 3.93
N ALA A 226 6.00 -18.21 2.79
CA ALA A 226 7.27 -17.50 2.69
C ALA A 226 7.34 -16.27 3.61
N LEU A 227 6.29 -15.45 3.63
CA LEU A 227 6.20 -14.29 4.53
C LEU A 227 6.16 -14.71 6.00
N SER A 228 5.47 -15.79 6.35
CA SER A 228 5.40 -16.30 7.72
C SER A 228 6.78 -16.75 8.22
N THR A 229 7.56 -17.44 7.39
CA THR A 229 8.93 -17.83 7.71
C THR A 229 9.81 -16.61 7.89
N LEU A 230 9.71 -15.61 7.01
CA LEU A 230 10.46 -14.37 7.15
C LEU A 230 10.07 -13.59 8.42
N ARG A 231 8.77 -13.48 8.72
CA ARG A 231 8.25 -12.79 9.91
C ARG A 231 8.74 -13.39 11.23
N GLN A 232 9.17 -14.65 11.25
CA GLN A 232 9.76 -15.27 12.43
C GLN A 232 11.21 -14.82 12.68
N LEU A 233 11.89 -14.27 11.67
CA LEU A 233 13.27 -13.79 11.79
C LEU A 233 13.31 -12.41 12.45
N PRO A 234 13.97 -12.22 13.60
CA PRO A 234 14.08 -10.91 14.25
C PRO A 234 14.76 -9.86 13.36
N ALA A 235 15.73 -10.28 12.53
CA ALA A 235 16.39 -9.41 11.56
C ALA A 235 15.39 -8.87 10.52
N PHE A 236 14.49 -9.71 10.02
CA PHE A 236 13.45 -9.28 9.09
C PHE A 236 12.40 -8.39 9.76
N GLN A 237 11.99 -8.67 10.99
CA GLN A 237 11.06 -7.80 11.73
C GLN A 237 11.61 -6.38 11.88
N LYS A 238 12.89 -6.24 12.28
CA LYS A 238 13.57 -4.95 12.34
C LYS A 238 13.67 -4.29 10.97
N PHE A 239 14.03 -5.07 9.94
CA PHE A 239 14.09 -4.57 8.58
C PHE A 239 12.75 -4.03 8.09
N LEU A 240 11.64 -4.75 8.36
CA LEU A 240 10.29 -4.34 8.02
C LEU A 240 9.89 -3.03 8.73
N GLN A 241 10.22 -2.88 10.02
CA GLN A 241 9.94 -1.67 10.79
C GLN A 241 10.63 -0.40 10.26
N HIS A 242 11.71 -0.54 9.50
CA HIS A 242 12.47 0.60 8.96
C HIS A 242 12.34 0.81 7.45
N ASN A 243 11.96 -0.23 6.69
CA ASN A 243 11.99 -0.21 5.22
C ASN A 243 10.61 -0.42 4.57
N SER A 244 9.56 -0.65 5.36
CA SER A 244 8.18 -0.75 4.86
C SER A 244 7.55 0.62 4.66
N TYR A 245 6.64 0.73 3.71
CA TYR A 245 5.82 1.92 3.56
C TYR A 245 4.95 2.17 4.81
N LEU A 246 4.52 1.11 5.51
CA LEU A 246 3.85 1.27 6.80
C LEU A 246 4.67 2.07 7.82
N SER A 247 6.01 1.95 7.80
CA SER A 247 6.87 2.71 8.70
C SER A 247 6.92 4.21 8.37
N GLU A 248 6.76 4.58 7.11
CA GLU A 248 6.61 5.98 6.68
C GLU A 248 5.24 6.54 7.13
N LEU A 249 4.19 5.71 7.10
CA LEU A 249 2.83 6.09 7.53
C LEU A 249 2.68 6.19 9.06
N PHE A 250 3.47 5.41 9.80
CA PHE A 250 3.44 5.35 11.26
C PHE A 250 4.87 5.36 11.82
N PRO A 251 5.53 6.54 11.84
CA PRO A 251 6.84 6.66 12.50
C PRO A 251 6.71 6.24 13.96
N SER A 252 7.57 5.33 14.41
CA SER A 252 7.56 4.88 15.81
C SER A 252 7.80 6.08 16.75
N PRO A 253 7.01 6.23 17.84
CA PRO A 253 7.19 7.32 18.80
C PRO A 253 8.50 7.23 19.61
N SER A 254 9.23 6.11 19.53
CA SER A 254 10.50 5.91 20.21
C SER A 254 11.68 6.51 19.42
N GLY A 255 11.81 7.84 19.43
CA GLY A 255 13.07 8.61 19.41
C GLY A 255 14.27 8.09 18.60
N GLY A 256 14.07 7.57 17.39
CA GLY A 256 15.15 7.18 16.48
C GLY A 256 14.98 7.96 15.19
N SER A 257 15.84 8.94 14.96
CA SER A 257 15.90 9.79 13.78
C SER A 257 15.86 8.97 12.49
N VAL A 258 14.69 8.92 11.84
CA VAL A 258 14.55 8.46 10.45
C VAL A 258 13.68 9.49 9.73
N GLY A 259 14.37 10.37 8.99
CA GLY A 259 13.88 11.07 7.81
C GLY A 259 12.70 12.02 8.02
N GLU A 260 12.94 13.30 7.76
CA GLU A 260 11.93 14.27 7.36
C GLU A 260 11.23 13.79 6.06
N ALA A 261 10.37 12.78 6.15
CA ALA A 261 9.49 12.41 5.06
C ALA A 261 8.40 13.47 5.00
N SER A 262 8.51 14.32 3.98
CA SER A 262 7.63 15.45 3.69
C SER A 262 6.17 15.14 4.00
N ALA A 263 5.60 15.88 4.96
CA ALA A 263 4.19 15.90 5.32
C ALA A 263 3.26 16.46 4.22
N ASN A 264 3.74 16.55 2.98
CA ASN A 264 3.02 17.10 1.86
C ASN A 264 2.48 15.95 1.01
N SER A 265 1.15 15.79 1.06
CA SER A 265 0.31 15.00 0.14
C SER A 265 0.20 13.48 0.35
N ILE A 266 -0.10 13.03 1.57
CA ILE A 266 -0.92 11.82 1.74
C ILE A 266 -2.40 12.27 1.71
N PRO A 267 -3.22 11.87 0.72
CA PRO A 267 -4.66 12.08 0.78
C PRO A 267 -5.21 11.45 2.06
N GLY A 268 -5.76 12.27 2.97
CA GLY A 268 -6.19 11.85 4.32
C GLY A 268 -5.34 12.37 5.48
N LEU A 269 -4.16 12.97 5.22
CA LEU A 269 -3.39 13.69 6.27
C LEU A 269 -4.16 14.89 6.83
N GLN A 270 -5.07 15.54 6.08
CA GLN A 270 -5.92 16.61 6.64
C GLN A 270 -6.72 16.12 7.85
N THR A 271 -7.27 14.90 7.79
CA THR A 271 -8.01 14.30 8.90
C THR A 271 -7.06 13.90 10.02
N ARG A 272 -5.85 13.42 9.71
CA ARG A 272 -4.87 13.00 10.71
C ARG A 272 -4.24 14.18 11.46
N THR A 273 -3.93 15.28 10.78
CA THR A 273 -3.43 16.52 11.39
C THR A 273 -4.52 17.16 12.26
N GLN A 274 -5.78 17.17 11.80
CA GLN A 274 -6.91 17.63 12.61
C GLN A 274 -7.15 16.73 13.83
N VAL A 275 -7.07 15.40 13.69
CA VAL A 275 -7.18 14.47 14.81
C VAL A 275 -5.99 14.57 15.75
N GLN A 276 -4.78 14.79 15.24
CA GLN A 276 -3.57 14.91 16.06
C GLN A 276 -3.52 16.25 16.79
N GLN A 277 -3.93 17.36 16.17
CA GLN A 277 -4.13 18.65 16.85
C GLN A 277 -5.22 18.56 17.92
N LEU A 278 -6.36 17.94 17.59
CA LEU A 278 -7.44 17.71 18.56
C LEU A 278 -6.98 16.79 19.71
N LEU A 279 -6.17 15.78 19.41
CA LEU A 279 -5.62 14.87 20.41
C LEU A 279 -4.53 15.57 21.22
N GLN A 280 -3.79 16.53 20.67
CA GLN A 280 -2.76 17.30 21.38
C GLN A 280 -3.37 18.40 22.26
N GLU A 281 -4.44 19.06 21.80
CA GLU A 281 -5.27 19.95 22.63
C GLU A 281 -5.97 19.18 23.76
N ARG A 282 -6.49 17.97 23.49
CA ARG A 282 -7.16 17.17 24.52
C ARG A 282 -6.20 16.42 25.43
N ALA A 283 -5.09 15.88 24.93
CA ALA A 283 -4.06 15.24 25.76
C ALA A 283 -3.28 16.26 26.59
N GLY A 284 -3.11 17.49 26.08
CA GLY A 284 -2.63 18.63 26.87
C GLY A 284 -3.55 18.98 28.03
N SER A 285 -4.87 18.77 27.88
CA SER A 285 -5.85 18.96 28.96
C SER A 285 -6.07 17.72 29.85
N ALA A 286 -5.74 16.51 29.38
CA ALA A 286 -6.03 15.25 30.07
C ALA A 286 -4.87 14.71 30.93
N LEU A 287 -3.71 15.39 30.95
CA LEU A 287 -2.58 15.00 31.79
C LEU A 287 -2.70 15.49 33.26
N SER A 288 -3.85 16.02 33.67
CA SER A 288 -4.08 16.50 35.05
C SER A 288 -4.93 15.59 35.92
N THR A 289 -5.38 14.42 35.46
CA THR A 289 -6.10 13.47 36.34
C THR A 289 -5.88 11.99 35.94
N PRO A 290 -5.27 11.16 36.80
CA PRO A 290 -5.03 9.75 36.53
C PRO A 290 -6.20 8.90 37.04
N SER A 291 -7.26 8.70 36.24
CA SER A 291 -8.18 7.56 36.39
C SER A 291 -9.26 7.54 35.30
N ASN A 292 -9.44 6.38 34.66
CA ASN A 292 -10.46 6.00 33.66
C ASN A 292 -10.17 6.29 32.18
N ALA A 293 -9.25 5.50 31.62
CA ALA A 293 -8.96 5.41 30.18
C ALA A 293 -9.72 4.26 29.47
N THR A 294 -11.04 4.13 29.65
CA THR A 294 -11.80 3.03 28.99
C THR A 294 -13.09 3.39 28.29
N ASN A 295 -13.59 4.64 28.32
CA ASN A 295 -14.91 4.97 27.69
C ASN A 295 -14.94 6.16 26.72
N ALA A 296 -13.82 6.68 26.24
CA ALA A 296 -13.80 7.92 25.43
C ALA A 296 -13.81 7.74 23.88
N VAL A 297 -13.98 6.52 23.36
CA VAL A 297 -13.80 6.24 21.90
C VAL A 297 -15.11 6.23 21.09
N ALA A 298 -16.29 6.21 21.71
CA ALA A 298 -17.53 5.91 20.98
C ALA A 298 -18.42 7.10 20.55
N ASN A 299 -18.11 8.36 20.89
CA ASN A 299 -19.08 9.46 20.66
C ASN A 299 -18.65 10.76 19.91
N PRO A 300 -17.49 10.89 19.21
CA PRO A 300 -17.20 12.13 18.47
C PRO A 300 -17.60 12.12 16.99
N LEU A 301 -18.07 10.99 16.42
CA LEU A 301 -18.40 10.92 14.99
C LEU A 301 -19.65 11.73 14.62
N GLN A 302 -20.61 11.87 15.55
CA GLN A 302 -21.88 12.57 15.31
C GLN A 302 -21.74 14.09 15.31
N GLN A 303 -20.77 14.67 16.05
CA GLN A 303 -20.55 16.12 16.10
C GLN A 303 -19.70 16.63 14.92
N ASN A 304 -18.82 15.81 14.34
CA ASN A 304 -18.01 16.19 13.19
C ASN A 304 -18.82 16.28 11.88
N ILE A 305 -20.00 15.65 11.79
CA ILE A 305 -20.89 15.78 10.62
C ILE A 305 -21.57 17.16 10.56
N SER A 306 -21.92 17.76 11.70
CA SER A 306 -22.57 19.08 11.75
C SER A 306 -21.62 20.22 11.37
N ALA A 307 -20.31 20.09 11.67
CA ALA A 307 -19.30 21.07 11.26
C ALA A 307 -18.97 21.01 9.75
N ALA A 308 -19.08 19.82 9.13
CA ALA A 308 -18.91 19.66 7.69
C ALA A 308 -20.07 20.28 6.88
N GLN A 309 -21.30 20.27 7.42
CA GLN A 309 -22.45 20.91 6.78
C GLN A 309 -22.28 22.44 6.70
N GLY A 310 -21.76 23.09 7.74
CA GLY A 310 -21.52 24.54 7.74
C GLY A 310 -20.47 25.01 6.73
N GLN A 311 -19.45 24.19 6.43
CA GLN A 311 -18.44 24.52 5.41
C GLN A 311 -18.98 24.35 3.98
N VAL A 312 -19.90 23.41 3.76
CA VAL A 312 -20.61 23.25 2.47
C VAL A 312 -21.55 24.44 2.24
N ASP A 313 -22.21 24.94 3.27
CA ASP A 313 -23.04 26.15 3.15
C ASP A 313 -22.20 27.41 2.88
N GLN A 314 -21.00 27.52 3.45
CA GLN A 314 -20.08 28.61 3.12
C GLN A 314 -19.53 28.53 1.69
N LEU A 315 -19.26 27.33 1.18
CA LEU A 315 -18.86 27.12 -0.22
C LEU A 315 -20.03 27.40 -1.18
N ARG A 316 -21.25 27.04 -0.79
CA ARG A 316 -22.48 27.36 -1.55
C ARG A 316 -22.73 28.86 -1.60
N ASN A 317 -22.57 29.56 -0.47
CA ASN A 317 -22.73 31.02 -0.40
C ASN A 317 -21.63 31.77 -1.17
N LYS A 318 -20.38 31.30 -1.13
CA LYS A 318 -19.30 31.87 -1.96
C LYS A 318 -19.52 31.63 -3.45
N LEU A 319 -20.03 30.46 -3.82
CA LEU A 319 -20.34 30.14 -5.22
C LEU A 319 -21.54 30.95 -5.73
N SER A 320 -22.58 31.15 -4.92
CA SER A 320 -23.72 32.02 -5.26
C SER A 320 -23.32 33.50 -5.38
N ASN A 321 -22.38 33.98 -4.57
CA ASN A 321 -21.88 35.36 -4.69
C ASN A 321 -21.03 35.60 -5.95
N ILE A 322 -20.29 34.58 -6.41
CA ILE A 322 -19.53 34.63 -7.67
C ILE A 322 -20.47 34.54 -8.89
N GLY A 323 -21.59 33.83 -8.77
CA GLY A 323 -22.63 33.78 -9.81
C GLY A 323 -23.40 35.09 -10.00
N ASN A 324 -23.44 35.98 -9.01
CA ASN A 324 -24.15 37.26 -9.08
C ASN A 324 -23.25 38.45 -9.44
N SER A 325 -21.92 38.28 -9.49
CA SER A 325 -20.96 39.36 -9.82
C SER A 325 -20.56 39.42 -11.30
N SER A 326 -21.29 38.71 -12.18
CA SER A 326 -21.09 38.74 -13.64
C SER A 326 -22.16 39.54 -14.41
N ASN A 327 -22.95 40.35 -13.72
CA ASN A 327 -23.78 41.40 -14.31
C ASN A 327 -23.59 42.69 -13.53
N ILE A 328 -22.58 43.49 -13.88
CA ILE A 328 -22.54 44.96 -13.83
C ILE A 328 -21.24 45.36 -14.55
N GLU A 329 -21.44 46.09 -15.66
CA GLU A 329 -20.50 46.74 -16.60
C GLU A 329 -19.62 45.87 -17.51
#